data_AF-A0AAJ6HXX3-F1
#
_entry.id   AF-A0AAJ6HXX3-F1
#
_cell.length_a   1.000
_cell.length_b   1.000
_cell.length_c   1.000
_cell.angle_alpha   90.00
_cell.angle_beta   90.00
_cell.angle_gamma   90.00
#
_symmetry.space_group_name_H-M   'P 1'
#
loop_
_entity.id
_entity.type
_entity.pdbx_description
1 polymer ?
#
loop_
_entity_poly.entity_id
_entity_poly.type
_entity_poly.pdbx_seq_one_letter_code
_entity_poly.pdbx_strand_id
1 'polypeptide(L)'
;MTVVRTPHVDRDHFRNVVGCFATGVAILTSRGVQARAGMTVSALTSLSLDPPMVLVCVNRSVPTERSIAEAGTFCLNILGEGQEQLALQFARPSDDKFTGVRTHDGVLGNPVLTDALASIECEVSDTVQAGSHSIFIGRALDAQAREGLPLTYFRGGFGGLTLDRFNQVYQRLRDMILAREIDGSDDIDVPQLARRLDVEPAAVLAGLSTLRREGLVTSTDYGHRVAPFTVDDAAEAFEARAIIETGIADLTVGSVTGENLAVLDQLCSELCGFILNDEFTDFDAYLAANDRFHRFLVGLSGNRRAIAQYEALAMPTIMAQSFGKTRKSSSQFVDVHKRIVGGYQQRDLDAVKTAMRQYAVLATERARELLTSHGGSV
;
A
#
# COMPACT_ATOMS: atom_id res chain seq x y z
N MET A 1 -26.58 15.31 -49.42
CA MET A 1 -25.75 14.25 -48.81
C MET A 1 -25.39 14.70 -47.40
N THR A 2 -25.99 14.10 -46.38
CA THR A 2 -25.73 14.46 -44.97
C THR A 2 -24.45 13.76 -44.54
N VAL A 3 -23.40 14.54 -44.27
CA VAL A 3 -22.15 14.00 -43.71
C VAL A 3 -22.45 13.55 -42.28
N VAL A 4 -22.60 12.25 -42.09
CA VAL A 4 -22.65 11.66 -40.75
C VAL A 4 -21.26 11.83 -40.16
N ARG A 5 -21.11 12.77 -39.22
CA ARG A 5 -19.88 12.88 -38.42
C ARG A 5 -19.79 11.66 -37.52
N THR A 6 -18.83 10.78 -37.78
CA THR A 6 -18.53 9.67 -36.90
C THR A 6 -18.10 10.24 -35.54
N PRO A 7 -18.71 9.79 -34.42
CA PRO A 7 -18.26 10.18 -33.09
C PRO A 7 -16.78 9.84 -32.92
N HIS A 8 -16.00 10.77 -32.37
CA HIS A 8 -14.57 10.60 -32.12
C HIS A 8 -14.29 10.81 -30.63
N VAL A 9 -13.57 9.86 -30.02
CA VAL A 9 -13.13 9.96 -28.63
C VAL A 9 -11.68 10.45 -28.62
N ASP A 10 -11.40 11.52 -27.88
CA ASP A 10 -10.05 12.01 -27.70
C ASP A 10 -9.14 10.96 -27.03
N ARG A 11 -7.86 10.91 -27.41
CA ARG A 11 -6.91 9.89 -26.95
C ARG A 11 -6.69 9.93 -25.45
N ASP A 12 -6.50 11.10 -24.86
CA ASP A 12 -6.21 11.24 -23.43
C ASP A 12 -7.47 10.98 -22.61
N HIS A 13 -8.63 11.42 -23.13
CA HIS A 13 -9.92 11.05 -22.55
C HIS A 13 -10.13 9.53 -22.56
N PHE A 14 -9.91 8.87 -23.69
CA PHE A 14 -10.03 7.41 -23.80
C PHE A 14 -9.08 6.71 -22.83
N ARG A 15 -7.82 7.14 -22.75
CA ARG A 15 -6.83 6.59 -21.81
C ARG A 15 -7.27 6.69 -20.35
N ASN A 16 -7.85 7.83 -19.95
CA ASN A 16 -8.37 8.00 -18.59
C ASN A 16 -9.58 7.09 -18.33
N VAL A 17 -10.50 6.95 -19.30
CA VAL A 17 -11.69 6.10 -19.17
C VAL A 17 -11.32 4.61 -19.09
N VAL A 18 -10.47 4.10 -19.97
CA VAL A 18 -10.04 2.69 -19.92
C VAL A 18 -9.20 2.40 -18.68
N GLY A 19 -8.52 3.41 -18.12
CA GLY A 19 -7.80 3.30 -16.85
C GLY A 19 -8.69 3.02 -15.63
N CYS A 20 -10.02 3.14 -15.75
CA CYS A 20 -10.98 2.73 -14.73
C CYS A 20 -11.13 1.20 -14.64
N PHE A 21 -10.71 0.45 -15.66
CA PHE A 21 -10.71 -1.00 -15.62
C PHE A 21 -9.39 -1.47 -14.98
N ALA A 22 -9.44 -1.85 -13.70
CA ALA A 22 -8.28 -2.36 -12.99
C ALA A 22 -7.82 -3.69 -13.59
N THR A 23 -6.51 -3.87 -13.72
CA THR A 23 -5.92 -5.10 -14.27
C THR A 23 -4.82 -5.62 -13.35
N GLY A 24 -4.47 -6.90 -13.53
CA GLY A 24 -3.15 -7.38 -13.12
C GLY A 24 -2.04 -6.79 -14.00
N VAL A 25 -0.80 -7.06 -13.61
CA VAL A 25 0.41 -6.70 -14.37
C VAL A 25 1.18 -7.96 -14.70
N ALA A 26 1.69 -8.09 -15.93
CA ALA A 26 2.56 -9.18 -16.31
C ALA A 26 3.79 -8.66 -17.07
N ILE A 27 4.83 -9.49 -17.11
CA ILE A 27 5.95 -9.34 -18.05
C ILE A 27 5.78 -10.39 -19.14
N LEU A 28 5.56 -9.90 -20.35
CA LEU A 28 5.54 -10.70 -21.57
C LEU A 28 6.97 -10.93 -22.03
N THR A 29 7.39 -12.19 -22.13
CA THR A 29 8.73 -12.56 -22.60
C THR A 29 8.65 -13.43 -23.85
N SER A 30 9.70 -13.34 -24.68
CA SER A 30 9.89 -14.23 -25.81
C SER A 30 11.38 -14.43 -26.06
N ARG A 31 11.78 -15.63 -26.46
CA ARG A 31 13.15 -15.92 -26.92
C ARG A 31 13.25 -15.51 -28.39
N GLY A 32 13.44 -14.22 -28.65
CA GLY A 32 13.70 -13.73 -30.01
C GLY A 32 14.94 -14.39 -30.63
N VAL A 33 15.07 -14.33 -31.95
CA VAL A 33 16.15 -15.01 -32.70
C VAL A 33 17.56 -14.55 -32.29
N GLN A 34 17.71 -13.27 -31.94
CA GLN A 34 19.00 -12.67 -31.58
C GLN A 34 19.21 -12.52 -30.07
N ALA A 35 18.15 -12.26 -29.31
CA ALA A 35 18.21 -12.04 -27.87
C ALA A 35 16.83 -12.22 -27.23
N ARG A 36 16.81 -12.43 -25.91
CA ARG A 36 15.59 -12.45 -25.11
C ARG A 36 14.92 -11.08 -25.16
N ALA A 37 13.61 -11.07 -25.40
CA ALA A 37 12.81 -9.86 -25.41
C ALA A 37 11.81 -9.90 -24.25
N GLY A 38 11.51 -8.71 -23.69
CA GLY A 38 10.62 -8.59 -22.55
C GLY A 38 9.94 -7.23 -22.49
N MET A 39 8.67 -7.21 -22.11
CA MET A 39 7.95 -5.97 -21.80
C MET A 39 6.89 -6.15 -20.73
N THR A 40 6.62 -5.08 -20.00
CA THR A 40 5.47 -5.02 -19.10
C THR A 40 4.19 -4.85 -19.91
N VAL A 41 3.15 -5.61 -19.56
CA VAL A 41 1.85 -5.57 -20.20
C VAL A 41 0.73 -5.68 -19.17
N SER A 42 -0.33 -4.91 -19.38
CA SER A 42 -1.60 -4.98 -18.65
C SER A 42 -2.79 -5.32 -19.56
N ALA A 43 -2.61 -5.22 -20.88
CA ALA A 43 -3.61 -5.55 -21.89
C ALA A 43 -3.55 -7.04 -22.26
N LEU A 44 -3.96 -7.89 -21.31
CA LEU A 44 -4.04 -9.34 -21.46
C LEU A 44 -5.33 -9.87 -20.81
N THR A 45 -5.87 -10.98 -21.30
CA THR A 45 -7.01 -11.65 -20.67
C THR A 45 -7.08 -13.13 -21.04
N SER A 46 -7.78 -13.93 -20.24
CA SER A 46 -8.14 -15.30 -20.61
C SER A 46 -9.18 -15.28 -21.72
N LEU A 47 -9.07 -16.23 -22.66
CA LEU A 47 -9.93 -16.29 -23.84
C LEU A 47 -10.81 -17.56 -23.85
N SER A 48 -10.23 -18.72 -23.58
CA SER A 48 -10.93 -20.01 -23.58
C SER A 48 -10.36 -20.93 -22.50
N LEU A 49 -11.20 -21.85 -22.00
CA LEU A 49 -10.78 -22.93 -21.10
C LEU A 49 -10.54 -24.26 -21.84
N ASP A 50 -11.21 -24.47 -22.98
CA ASP A 50 -11.04 -25.68 -23.80
C ASP A 50 -11.01 -25.33 -25.31
N PRO A 51 -9.83 -25.35 -25.97
CA PRO A 51 -8.51 -25.48 -25.35
C PRO A 51 -8.20 -24.25 -24.47
N PRO A 52 -7.26 -24.34 -23.50
CA PRO A 52 -6.87 -23.21 -22.67
C PRO A 52 -6.16 -22.16 -23.52
N MET A 53 -6.71 -20.94 -23.55
CA MET A 53 -6.22 -19.85 -24.39
C MET A 53 -6.23 -18.52 -23.66
N VAL A 54 -5.28 -17.66 -24.05
CA VAL A 54 -5.16 -16.27 -23.60
C VAL A 54 -4.97 -15.36 -24.81
N LEU A 55 -5.20 -14.06 -24.63
CA LEU A 55 -4.77 -13.06 -25.60
C LEU A 55 -3.94 -11.97 -24.93
N VAL A 56 -3.05 -11.36 -25.72
CA VAL A 56 -2.24 -10.22 -25.30
C VAL A 56 -2.11 -9.20 -26.43
N CYS A 57 -2.31 -7.93 -26.10
CA CYS A 57 -2.21 -6.82 -27.04
C CYS A 57 -0.84 -6.15 -26.92
N VAL A 58 -0.07 -6.14 -28.01
CA VAL A 58 1.31 -5.66 -28.03
C VAL A 58 1.46 -4.55 -29.05
N ASN A 59 2.08 -3.43 -28.68
CA ASN A 59 2.34 -2.35 -29.61
C ASN A 59 3.35 -2.79 -30.68
N ARG A 60 3.02 -2.60 -31.95
CA ARG A 60 3.85 -3.02 -33.09
C ARG A 60 5.20 -2.30 -33.20
N SER A 61 5.38 -1.21 -32.46
CA SER A 61 6.64 -0.46 -32.44
C SER A 61 7.67 -1.05 -31.47
N VAL A 62 7.32 -2.00 -30.60
CA VAL A 62 8.25 -2.53 -29.59
C VAL A 62 8.99 -3.79 -30.08
N PRO A 63 10.27 -3.98 -29.69
CA PRO A 63 11.03 -5.17 -30.11
C PRO A 63 10.39 -6.50 -29.73
N THR A 64 9.71 -6.56 -28.58
CA THR A 64 9.03 -7.77 -28.10
C THR A 64 7.94 -8.25 -29.05
N GLU A 65 7.24 -7.34 -29.75
CA GLU A 65 6.24 -7.74 -30.74
C GLU A 65 6.86 -8.56 -31.87
N ARG A 66 7.98 -8.07 -32.43
CA ARG A 66 8.72 -8.76 -33.48
C ARG A 66 9.24 -10.12 -33.02
N SER A 67 9.77 -10.19 -31.80
CA SER A 67 10.27 -11.45 -31.24
C SER A 67 9.17 -12.51 -31.14
N ILE A 68 7.95 -12.13 -30.74
CA ILE A 68 6.82 -13.06 -30.67
C ILE A 68 6.36 -13.47 -32.07
N ALA A 69 6.25 -12.52 -33.00
CA ALA A 69 5.85 -12.78 -34.38
C ALA A 69 6.82 -13.74 -35.09
N GLU A 70 8.13 -13.65 -34.81
CA GLU A 70 9.15 -14.53 -35.37
C GLU A 70 9.23 -15.88 -34.65
N ALA A 71 9.16 -15.90 -33.31
CA ALA A 71 9.31 -17.11 -32.51
C ALA A 71 8.04 -17.99 -32.48
N GLY A 72 6.86 -17.41 -32.74
CA GLY A 72 5.58 -18.09 -32.63
C GLY A 72 5.21 -18.52 -31.21
N THR A 73 5.95 -18.04 -30.20
CA THR A 73 5.74 -18.40 -28.79
C THR A 73 6.03 -17.23 -27.86
N PHE A 74 5.39 -17.23 -26.70
CA PHE A 74 5.61 -16.24 -25.65
C PHE A 74 5.31 -16.82 -24.27
N CYS A 75 5.79 -16.16 -23.21
CA CYS A 75 5.41 -16.45 -21.84
C CYS A 75 4.84 -15.19 -21.16
N LEU A 76 3.71 -15.35 -20.48
CA LEU A 76 3.14 -14.33 -19.59
C LEU A 76 3.60 -14.60 -18.16
N ASN A 77 4.38 -13.69 -17.60
CA ASN A 77 4.84 -13.76 -16.21
C ASN A 77 4.03 -12.77 -15.37
N ILE A 78 2.95 -13.23 -14.76
CA ILE A 78 2.05 -12.43 -13.93
C ILE A 78 2.79 -12.02 -12.65
N LEU A 79 2.77 -10.73 -12.32
CA LEU A 79 3.52 -10.17 -11.20
C LEU A 79 2.71 -10.16 -9.91
N GLY A 80 3.40 -10.42 -8.80
CA GLY A 80 2.88 -10.30 -7.44
C GLY A 80 3.15 -8.93 -6.82
N GLU A 81 2.49 -8.66 -5.70
CA GLU A 81 2.70 -7.46 -4.89
C GLU A 81 4.19 -7.26 -4.54
N GLY A 82 4.68 -6.01 -4.57
CA GLY A 82 6.09 -5.69 -4.33
C GLY A 82 7.00 -5.80 -5.55
N GLN A 83 6.47 -6.16 -6.73
CA GLN A 83 7.23 -6.25 -7.99
C GLN A 83 7.09 -5.01 -8.89
N GLU A 84 6.77 -3.84 -8.31
CA GLU A 84 6.59 -2.57 -9.04
C GLU A 84 7.86 -2.15 -9.77
N GLN A 85 9.02 -2.32 -9.12
CA GLN A 85 10.31 -1.96 -9.73
C GLN A 85 10.62 -2.84 -10.94
N LEU A 86 10.28 -4.12 -10.86
CA LEU A 86 10.43 -5.07 -11.97
C LEU A 86 9.48 -4.70 -13.13
N ALA A 87 8.23 -4.35 -12.82
CA ALA A 87 7.28 -3.84 -13.81
C ALA A 87 7.79 -2.55 -14.48
N LEU A 88 8.40 -1.63 -13.73
CA LEU A 88 8.98 -0.40 -14.27
C LEU A 88 10.21 -0.67 -15.14
N GLN A 89 11.07 -1.60 -14.74
CA GLN A 89 12.25 -2.03 -15.48
C GLN A 89 11.86 -2.53 -16.87
N PHE A 90 10.84 -3.39 -16.97
CA PHE A 90 10.39 -3.94 -18.26
C PHE A 90 9.51 -2.98 -19.08
N ALA A 91 8.96 -1.92 -18.46
CA ALA A 91 8.17 -0.90 -19.15
C ALA A 91 9.04 0.16 -19.86
N ARG A 92 10.28 0.39 -19.40
CA ARG A 92 11.20 1.37 -19.97
C ARG A 92 12.05 0.77 -21.10
N PRO A 93 12.42 1.54 -22.15
CA PRO A 93 13.45 1.11 -23.09
C PRO A 93 14.80 0.89 -22.38
N SER A 94 15.49 -0.20 -22.71
CA SER A 94 16.82 -0.56 -22.19
C SER A 94 17.50 -1.54 -23.15
N ASP A 95 18.83 -1.53 -23.19
CA ASP A 95 19.64 -2.49 -23.97
C ASP A 95 19.55 -3.90 -23.36
N ASP A 96 19.54 -3.99 -22.03
CA ASP A 96 19.24 -5.23 -21.31
C ASP A 96 18.22 -4.97 -20.20
N LYS A 97 17.03 -5.54 -20.35
CA LYS A 97 15.96 -5.50 -19.34
C LYS A 97 16.05 -6.64 -18.35
N PHE A 98 16.86 -7.66 -18.61
CA PHE A 98 16.98 -8.87 -17.79
C PHE A 98 18.12 -8.78 -16.77
N THR A 99 18.90 -7.70 -16.77
CA THR A 99 19.94 -7.46 -15.77
C THR A 99 19.35 -7.57 -14.35
N GLY A 100 19.92 -8.44 -13.51
CA GLY A 100 19.47 -8.67 -12.15
C GLY A 100 18.17 -9.49 -12.00
N VAL A 101 17.60 -9.98 -13.11
CA VAL A 101 16.34 -10.73 -13.11
C VAL A 101 16.63 -12.22 -13.18
N ARG A 102 16.16 -12.98 -12.18
CA ARG A 102 16.28 -14.44 -12.18
C ARG A 102 15.28 -15.05 -13.15
N THR A 103 15.78 -15.81 -14.11
CA THR A 103 14.97 -16.49 -15.11
C THR A 103 15.48 -17.90 -15.35
N HIS A 104 14.59 -18.78 -15.76
CA HIS A 104 14.93 -20.07 -16.36
C HIS A 104 14.25 -20.20 -17.73
N ASP A 105 14.70 -21.15 -18.55
CA ASP A 105 14.05 -21.44 -19.83
C ASP A 105 12.82 -22.31 -19.57
N GLY A 106 11.67 -21.87 -20.08
CA GLY A 106 10.42 -22.63 -20.03
C GLY A 106 10.36 -23.76 -21.05
N VAL A 107 9.24 -24.49 -21.09
CA VAL A 107 9.04 -25.63 -22.01
C VAL A 107 9.08 -25.22 -23.48
N LEU A 108 8.76 -23.96 -23.79
CA LEU A 108 8.87 -23.37 -25.13
C LEU A 108 10.19 -22.62 -25.35
N GLY A 109 11.11 -22.68 -24.38
CA GLY A 109 12.38 -21.96 -24.38
C GLY A 109 12.24 -20.45 -24.10
N ASN A 110 11.04 -19.96 -23.77
CA ASN A 110 10.84 -18.57 -23.41
C ASN A 110 11.34 -18.30 -21.98
N PRO A 111 11.86 -17.10 -21.68
CA PRO A 111 12.32 -16.78 -20.33
C PRO A 111 11.14 -16.75 -19.35
N VAL A 112 11.15 -17.65 -18.36
CA VAL A 112 10.19 -17.66 -17.25
C VAL A 112 10.85 -17.00 -16.05
N LEU A 113 10.18 -16.00 -15.46
CA LEU A 113 10.67 -15.27 -14.30
C LEU A 113 10.51 -16.12 -13.05
N THR A 114 11.63 -16.39 -12.38
CA THR A 114 11.66 -17.27 -11.21
C THR A 114 10.80 -16.76 -10.06
N ASP A 115 10.52 -15.46 -9.98
CA ASP A 115 9.79 -14.81 -8.88
C ASP A 115 8.40 -14.28 -9.28
N ALA A 116 7.92 -14.50 -10.51
CA ALA A 116 6.58 -14.07 -10.95
C ALA A 116 5.44 -14.86 -10.30
N LEU A 117 4.41 -14.22 -9.75
CA LEU A 117 3.25 -14.86 -9.09
C LEU A 117 2.66 -16.05 -9.89
N ALA A 118 2.59 -15.93 -11.22
CA ALA A 118 2.26 -17.04 -12.09
C ALA A 118 2.95 -16.91 -13.45
N SER A 119 3.11 -18.03 -14.15
CA SER A 119 3.60 -18.08 -15.53
C SER A 119 2.63 -18.86 -16.42
N ILE A 120 2.46 -18.42 -17.67
CA ILE A 120 1.68 -19.12 -18.69
C ILE A 120 2.49 -19.12 -19.98
N GLU A 121 2.93 -20.31 -20.40
CA GLU A 121 3.67 -20.49 -21.65
C GLU A 121 2.72 -20.79 -22.79
N CYS A 122 2.83 -20.02 -23.88
CA CYS A 122 1.87 -20.03 -24.96
C CYS A 122 2.54 -20.22 -26.32
N GLU A 123 1.92 -21.04 -27.15
CA GLU A 123 2.13 -21.06 -28.60
C GLU A 123 1.12 -20.13 -29.27
N VAL A 124 1.58 -19.28 -30.19
CA VAL A 124 0.71 -18.36 -30.94
C VAL A 124 -0.16 -19.17 -31.89
N SER A 125 -1.47 -19.15 -31.64
CA SER A 125 -2.47 -19.78 -32.50
C SER A 125 -2.95 -18.85 -33.61
N ASP A 126 -3.07 -17.55 -33.33
CA ASP A 126 -3.48 -16.54 -34.31
C ASP A 126 -2.94 -15.15 -33.95
N THR A 127 -2.85 -14.26 -34.94
CA THR A 127 -2.44 -12.86 -34.76
C THR A 127 -3.35 -11.93 -35.53
N VAL A 128 -4.00 -11.01 -34.80
CA VAL A 128 -4.89 -10.00 -35.38
C VAL A 128 -4.25 -8.61 -35.29
N GLN A 129 -4.13 -7.90 -36.41
CA GLN A 129 -3.68 -6.51 -36.40
C GLN A 129 -4.86 -5.57 -36.10
N ALA A 130 -4.75 -4.78 -35.03
CA ALA A 130 -5.78 -3.85 -34.58
C ALA A 130 -5.17 -2.47 -34.26
N GLY A 131 -5.33 -1.52 -35.19
CA GLY A 131 -4.76 -0.18 -35.05
C GLY A 131 -3.23 -0.23 -34.91
N SER A 132 -2.71 0.30 -33.80
CA SER A 132 -1.27 0.30 -33.50
C SER A 132 -0.76 -0.98 -32.83
N HIS A 133 -1.62 -1.95 -32.55
CA HIS A 133 -1.27 -3.16 -31.81
C HIS A 133 -1.47 -4.44 -32.63
N SER A 134 -0.69 -5.47 -32.29
CA SER A 134 -0.93 -6.87 -32.65
C SER A 134 -1.59 -7.55 -31.46
N ILE A 135 -2.67 -8.29 -31.70
CA ILE A 135 -3.33 -9.14 -30.72
C ILE A 135 -2.83 -10.56 -30.97
N PHE A 136 -1.97 -11.06 -30.09
CA PHE A 136 -1.55 -12.46 -30.13
C PHE A 136 -2.55 -13.30 -29.35
N ILE A 137 -3.12 -14.29 -30.02
CA ILE A 137 -3.97 -15.30 -29.41
C ILE A 137 -3.10 -16.53 -29.17
N GLY A 138 -2.89 -16.89 -27.90
CA GLY A 138 -2.00 -17.97 -27.49
C GLY A 138 -2.76 -19.16 -26.91
N ARG A 139 -2.39 -20.37 -27.32
CA ARG A 139 -2.79 -21.61 -26.66
C ARG A 139 -1.78 -21.91 -25.55
N ALA A 140 -2.26 -22.05 -24.32
CA ALA A 140 -1.40 -22.36 -23.18
C ALA A 140 -0.96 -23.83 -23.23
N LEU A 141 0.34 -24.06 -23.08
CA LEU A 141 0.96 -25.39 -23.08
C LEU A 141 1.57 -25.77 -21.71
N ASP A 142 1.99 -24.78 -20.92
CA ASP A 142 2.32 -24.95 -19.50
C ASP A 142 1.83 -23.74 -18.70
N ALA A 143 1.47 -23.96 -17.44
CA ALA A 143 1.06 -22.90 -16.53
C ALA A 143 1.38 -23.27 -15.08
N GLN A 144 1.96 -22.33 -14.35
CA GLN A 144 2.31 -22.50 -12.94
C GLN A 144 1.87 -21.27 -12.15
N ALA A 145 1.50 -21.48 -10.89
CA ALA A 145 1.13 -20.41 -9.98
C ALA A 145 1.67 -20.72 -8.58
N ARG A 146 1.88 -19.66 -7.81
CA ARG A 146 2.25 -19.72 -6.39
C ARG A 146 1.28 -18.86 -5.59
N GLU A 147 1.29 -19.06 -4.28
CA GLU A 147 0.51 -18.24 -3.37
C GLU A 147 1.03 -16.79 -3.34
N GLY A 148 0.11 -15.84 -3.18
CA GLY A 148 0.43 -14.42 -3.10
C GLY A 148 -0.69 -13.54 -3.65
N LEU A 149 -0.58 -12.23 -3.44
CA LEU A 149 -1.48 -11.23 -4.01
C LEU A 149 -0.89 -10.65 -5.31
N PRO A 150 -1.73 -10.32 -6.30
CA PRO A 150 -1.25 -9.78 -7.57
C PRO A 150 -0.83 -8.32 -7.45
N LEU A 151 0.15 -7.91 -8.26
CA LEU A 151 0.36 -6.51 -8.55
C LEU A 151 -0.81 -5.98 -9.41
N THR A 152 -1.45 -4.92 -8.95
CA THR A 152 -2.56 -4.28 -9.67
C THR A 152 -2.13 -2.99 -10.34
N TYR A 153 -2.81 -2.65 -11.44
CA TYR A 153 -2.66 -1.40 -12.15
C TYR A 153 -4.02 -0.72 -12.31
N PHE A 154 -4.13 0.52 -11.84
CA PHE A 154 -5.37 1.30 -11.87
C PHE A 154 -5.06 2.78 -12.06
N ARG A 155 -5.74 3.43 -13.02
CA ARG A 155 -5.61 4.87 -13.33
C ARG A 155 -4.16 5.37 -13.45
N GLY A 156 -3.27 4.54 -14.00
CA GLY A 156 -1.87 4.93 -14.23
C GLY A 156 -0.90 4.59 -13.10
N GLY A 157 -1.39 4.12 -11.95
CA GLY A 157 -0.59 3.76 -10.78
C GLY A 157 -0.59 2.27 -10.49
N PHE A 158 0.46 1.81 -9.80
CA PHE A 158 0.53 0.48 -9.21
C PHE A 158 -0.12 0.45 -7.82
N GLY A 159 -0.67 -0.70 -7.44
CA GLY A 159 -1.21 -0.92 -6.10
C GLY A 159 -1.34 -2.41 -5.76
N GLY A 160 -1.71 -2.71 -4.52
CA GLY A 160 -2.04 -4.07 -4.06
C GLY A 160 -3.54 -4.34 -4.14
N LEU A 161 -3.92 -5.62 -4.27
CA LEU A 161 -5.31 -6.07 -4.15
C LEU A 161 -5.61 -6.45 -2.70
N THR A 162 -6.57 -5.78 -2.06
CA THR A 162 -7.12 -6.22 -0.77
C THR A 162 -8.52 -6.76 -1.00
N LEU A 163 -8.75 -8.04 -0.70
CA LEU A 163 -10.09 -8.63 -0.74
C LEU A 163 -10.74 -8.51 0.65
N ASP A 164 -12.03 -8.18 0.73
CA ASP A 164 -12.75 -7.99 2.00
C ASP A 164 -12.67 -9.18 2.97
N ARG A 165 -12.61 -10.41 2.44
CA ARG A 165 -12.36 -11.61 3.25
C ARG A 165 -10.98 -11.58 3.92
N PHE A 166 -9.97 -11.03 3.26
CA PHE A 166 -8.65 -10.79 3.84
C PHE A 166 -8.64 -9.56 4.74
N ASN A 167 -9.52 -8.57 4.52
CA ASN A 167 -9.65 -7.42 5.42
C ASN A 167 -10.11 -7.85 6.82
N GLN A 168 -11.06 -8.79 6.93
CA GLN A 168 -11.46 -9.33 8.24
C GLN A 168 -10.33 -10.10 8.93
N VAL A 169 -9.58 -10.91 8.18
CA VAL A 169 -8.42 -11.65 8.72
C VAL A 169 -7.31 -10.68 9.13
N TYR A 170 -7.03 -9.67 8.31
CA TYR A 170 -6.12 -8.57 8.62
C TYR A 170 -6.52 -7.87 9.92
N GLN A 171 -7.78 -7.43 10.06
CA GLN A 171 -8.24 -6.74 11.27
C GLN A 171 -8.09 -7.62 12.51
N ARG A 172 -8.44 -8.91 12.41
CA ARG A 172 -8.23 -9.85 13.52
C ARG A 172 -6.76 -10.05 13.86
N LEU A 173 -5.90 -10.21 12.86
CA LEU A 173 -4.45 -10.33 13.08
C LEU A 173 -3.88 -9.05 13.71
N ARG A 174 -4.28 -7.89 13.22
CA ARG A 174 -3.93 -6.58 13.77
C ARG A 174 -4.33 -6.49 15.24
N ASP A 175 -5.58 -6.83 15.55
CA ASP A 175 -6.10 -6.85 16.91
C ASP A 175 -5.32 -7.79 17.83
N MET A 176 -4.98 -8.98 17.34
CA MET A 176 -4.20 -9.97 18.10
C MET A 176 -2.77 -9.49 18.37
N ILE A 177 -2.11 -8.83 17.40
CA ILE A 177 -0.78 -8.21 17.60
C ILE A 177 -0.87 -7.10 18.64
N LEU A 178 -1.83 -6.17 18.48
CA LEU A 178 -1.99 -5.03 19.38
C LEU A 178 -2.43 -5.44 20.79
N ALA A 179 -3.17 -6.56 20.92
CA ALA A 179 -3.52 -7.17 22.19
C ALA A 179 -2.41 -8.08 22.77
N ARG A 180 -1.28 -8.23 22.05
CA ARG A 180 -0.14 -9.08 22.44
C ARG A 180 -0.51 -10.56 22.62
N GLU A 181 -1.44 -11.03 21.81
CA GLU A 181 -1.86 -12.44 21.76
C GLU A 181 -0.98 -13.29 20.83
N ILE A 182 -0.16 -12.63 20.01
CA ILE A 182 0.86 -13.25 19.15
C ILE A 182 2.20 -12.88 19.76
N ASP A 183 3.00 -13.89 20.11
CA ASP A 183 4.34 -13.70 20.63
C ASP A 183 5.24 -13.08 19.55
N GLY A 184 5.92 -11.97 19.87
CA GLY A 184 6.82 -11.29 18.95
C GLY A 184 8.26 -11.83 18.96
N SER A 185 8.58 -12.75 19.88
CA SER A 185 9.94 -13.30 20.01
C SER A 185 10.26 -14.40 18.99
N ASP A 186 9.24 -15.10 18.50
CA ASP A 186 9.36 -16.20 17.53
C ASP A 186 8.65 -15.87 16.21
N ASP A 187 8.95 -16.66 15.18
CA ASP A 187 8.27 -16.55 13.90
C ASP A 187 6.81 -17.00 14.03
N ILE A 188 5.92 -16.26 13.36
CA ILE A 188 4.48 -16.46 13.38
C ILE A 188 4.14 -17.80 12.72
N ASP A 189 3.59 -18.74 13.51
CA ASP A 189 3.07 -20.03 13.01
C ASP A 189 1.77 -19.80 12.22
N VAL A 190 1.93 -19.58 10.92
CA VAL A 190 0.83 -19.37 9.96
C VAL A 190 -0.19 -20.53 9.98
N PRO A 191 0.21 -21.82 9.91
CA PRO A 191 -0.74 -22.94 10.05
C PRO A 191 -1.55 -22.91 11.35
N GLN A 192 -0.95 -22.57 12.49
CA GLN A 192 -1.65 -22.48 13.77
C GLN A 192 -2.63 -21.31 13.79
N LEU A 193 -2.23 -20.13 13.31
CA LEU A 193 -3.12 -18.97 13.23
C LEU A 193 -4.29 -19.21 12.28
N ALA A 194 -4.05 -19.85 11.14
CA ALA A 194 -5.10 -20.23 10.18
C ALA A 194 -6.17 -21.10 10.85
N ARG A 195 -5.75 -22.13 11.60
CA ARG A 195 -6.67 -22.96 12.40
C ARG A 195 -7.42 -22.17 13.47
N ARG A 196 -6.73 -21.26 14.17
CA ARG A 196 -7.32 -20.44 15.24
C ARG A 196 -8.36 -19.46 14.72
N LEU A 197 -8.14 -18.91 13.52
CA LEU A 197 -9.01 -17.91 12.89
C LEU A 197 -10.11 -18.54 12.02
N ASP A 198 -10.09 -19.86 11.85
CA ASP A 198 -10.97 -20.65 10.95
C ASP A 198 -10.91 -20.15 9.50
N VAL A 199 -9.68 -20.01 8.98
CA VAL A 199 -9.40 -19.55 7.61
C VAL A 199 -8.25 -20.33 6.98
N GLU A 200 -8.14 -20.25 5.66
CA GLU A 200 -7.02 -20.84 4.91
C GLU A 200 -5.69 -20.10 5.21
N PRO A 201 -4.53 -20.80 5.22
CA PRO A 201 -3.20 -20.18 5.42
C PRO A 201 -2.92 -18.99 4.50
N ALA A 202 -3.36 -19.06 3.24
CA ALA A 202 -3.21 -17.97 2.28
C ALA A 202 -3.88 -16.66 2.73
N ALA A 203 -4.98 -16.74 3.49
CA ALA A 203 -5.66 -15.56 4.04
C ALA A 203 -4.85 -14.91 5.16
N VAL A 204 -4.18 -15.72 5.98
CA VAL A 204 -3.26 -15.24 7.02
C VAL A 204 -2.06 -14.56 6.37
N LEU A 205 -1.43 -15.19 5.37
CA LEU A 205 -0.30 -14.61 4.63
C LEU A 205 -0.65 -13.29 3.95
N ALA A 206 -1.85 -13.16 3.38
CA ALA A 206 -2.34 -11.90 2.82
C ALA A 206 -2.49 -10.81 3.92
N GLY A 207 -3.03 -11.18 5.09
CA GLY A 207 -3.12 -10.28 6.24
C GLY A 207 -1.76 -9.84 6.77
N LEU A 208 -0.82 -10.77 6.94
CA LEU A 208 0.56 -10.49 7.34
C LEU A 208 1.31 -9.62 6.33
N SER A 209 1.05 -9.80 5.04
CA SER A 209 1.63 -8.94 3.99
C SER A 209 1.15 -7.50 4.11
N THR A 210 -0.13 -7.30 4.46
CA THR A 210 -0.70 -5.97 4.74
C THR A 210 -0.09 -5.37 6.01
N LEU A 211 -0.01 -6.15 7.09
CA LEU A 211 0.60 -5.73 8.36
C LEU A 211 2.09 -5.38 8.21
N ARG A 212 2.80 -6.06 7.31
CA ARG A 212 4.20 -5.74 6.98
C ARG A 212 4.33 -4.36 6.36
N ARG A 213 3.42 -4.00 5.45
CA ARG A 213 3.40 -2.65 4.87
C ARG A 213 3.09 -1.57 5.91
N GLU A 214 2.37 -1.92 6.97
CA GLU A 214 2.07 -1.04 8.10
C GLU A 214 3.18 -1.03 9.17
N GLY A 215 4.25 -1.82 8.98
CA GLY A 215 5.36 -1.90 9.94
C GLY A 215 5.05 -2.72 11.19
N LEU A 216 3.91 -3.41 11.26
CA LEU A 216 3.52 -4.27 12.39
C LEU A 216 4.14 -5.66 12.34
N VAL A 217 4.61 -6.08 11.16
CA VAL A 217 5.23 -7.39 10.90
C VAL A 217 6.50 -7.19 10.09
N THR A 218 7.55 -7.95 10.38
CA THR A 218 8.78 -8.02 9.58
C THR A 218 8.90 -9.40 8.92
N SER A 219 9.70 -9.47 7.85
CA SER A 219 10.05 -10.75 7.20
C SER A 219 11.31 -11.32 7.84
N THR A 220 11.35 -12.64 8.02
CA THR A 220 12.53 -13.40 8.45
C THR A 220 12.98 -14.34 7.34
N ASP A 221 14.08 -15.07 7.54
CA ASP A 221 14.55 -16.09 6.60
C ASP A 221 13.53 -17.23 6.42
N TYR A 222 12.66 -17.46 7.42
CA TYR A 222 11.75 -18.61 7.49
C TYR A 222 10.27 -18.23 7.57
N GLY A 223 9.92 -16.93 7.57
CA GLY A 223 8.53 -16.49 7.61
C GLY A 223 8.34 -15.02 7.98
N HIS A 224 7.47 -14.81 8.97
CA HIS A 224 7.04 -13.49 9.43
C HIS A 224 7.19 -13.40 10.94
N ARG A 225 7.50 -12.22 11.46
CA ARG A 225 7.58 -11.96 12.91
C ARG A 225 6.87 -10.65 13.23
N VAL A 226 6.29 -10.51 14.42
CA VAL A 226 5.82 -9.20 14.88
C VAL A 226 7.01 -8.24 14.93
N ALA A 227 6.84 -7.05 14.37
CA ALA A 227 7.90 -6.05 14.39
C ALA A 227 8.14 -5.61 15.84
N PRO A 228 9.39 -5.64 16.34
CA PRO A 228 9.67 -5.16 17.67
C PRO A 228 9.29 -3.68 17.77
N PHE A 229 8.65 -3.29 18.87
CA PHE A 229 8.26 -1.92 19.15
C PHE A 229 8.65 -1.55 20.58
N THR A 230 9.54 -0.57 20.68
CA THR A 230 10.15 -0.12 21.93
C THR A 230 9.64 1.25 22.36
N VAL A 231 9.99 1.65 23.58
CA VAL A 231 9.75 3.02 24.07
C VAL A 231 10.48 4.05 23.22
N ASP A 232 11.66 3.70 22.69
CA ASP A 232 12.46 4.60 21.86
C ASP A 232 11.80 4.79 20.49
N ASP A 233 11.26 3.73 19.88
CA ASP A 233 10.50 3.83 18.63
C ASP A 233 9.28 4.75 18.78
N ALA A 234 8.54 4.61 19.89
CA ALA A 234 7.44 5.51 20.22
C ALA A 234 7.90 6.96 20.39
N ALA A 235 8.99 7.17 21.13
CA ALA A 235 9.55 8.49 21.40
C ALA A 235 9.98 9.21 20.12
N GLU A 236 10.74 8.53 19.26
CA GLU A 236 11.20 9.04 17.98
C GLU A 236 10.02 9.41 17.07
N ALA A 237 8.97 8.58 17.02
CA ALA A 237 7.79 8.86 16.24
C ALA A 237 7.00 10.09 16.74
N PHE A 238 6.78 10.21 18.06
CA PHE A 238 6.12 11.38 18.64
C PHE A 238 6.96 12.67 18.49
N GLU A 239 8.29 12.57 18.57
CA GLU A 239 9.19 13.69 18.31
C GLU A 239 9.15 14.12 16.84
N ALA A 240 9.26 13.18 15.90
CA ALA A 240 9.18 13.45 14.46
C ALA A 240 7.85 14.14 14.10
N ARG A 241 6.75 13.66 14.68
CA ARG A 241 5.44 14.30 14.54
C ARG A 241 5.45 15.75 15.03
N ALA A 242 5.97 16.01 16.23
CA ALA A 242 6.06 17.36 16.78
C ALA A 242 6.93 18.28 15.90
N ILE A 243 8.04 17.78 15.33
CA ILE A 243 8.88 18.55 14.40
C ILE A 243 8.08 18.97 13.16
N ILE A 244 7.32 18.04 12.56
CA ILE A 244 6.49 18.34 11.39
C ILE A 244 5.40 19.33 11.76
N GLU A 245 4.60 19.05 12.79
CA GLU A 245 3.45 19.88 13.18
C GLU A 245 3.87 21.29 13.59
N THR A 246 4.98 21.44 14.31
CA THR A 246 5.50 22.76 14.68
C THR A 246 6.01 23.54 13.47
N GLY A 247 6.62 22.88 12.48
CA GLY A 247 6.98 23.50 11.21
C GLY A 247 5.76 23.90 10.38
N ILE A 248 4.65 23.15 10.46
CA ILE A 248 3.38 23.55 9.86
C ILE A 248 2.79 24.76 10.58
N ALA A 249 2.85 24.78 11.92
CA ALA A 249 2.38 25.93 12.70
C ALA A 249 3.11 27.22 12.30
N ASP A 250 4.42 27.16 12.06
CA ASP A 250 5.22 28.30 11.59
C ASP A 250 4.70 28.91 10.27
N LEU A 251 4.07 28.10 9.41
CA LEU A 251 3.53 28.53 8.12
C LEU A 251 2.07 28.98 8.18
N THR A 252 1.32 28.49 9.17
CA THR A 252 -0.16 28.54 9.15
C THR A 252 -0.74 29.42 10.25
N VAL A 253 -0.12 29.50 11.43
CA VAL A 253 -0.61 30.36 12.51
C VAL A 253 -0.62 31.82 12.04
N GLY A 254 -1.78 32.47 12.19
CA GLY A 254 -2.01 33.84 11.72
C GLY A 254 -2.57 33.96 10.29
N SER A 255 -2.56 32.90 9.48
CA SER A 255 -3.08 32.88 8.11
C SER A 255 -4.33 31.99 7.91
N VAL A 256 -4.70 31.19 8.92
CA VAL A 256 -5.90 30.33 8.88
C VAL A 256 -7.20 31.15 8.83
N THR A 257 -8.15 30.74 7.99
CA THR A 257 -9.47 31.36 7.85
C THR A 257 -10.39 31.04 9.04
N GLY A 258 -11.39 31.88 9.29
CA GLY A 258 -12.39 31.62 10.34
C GLY A 258 -13.14 30.29 10.15
N GLU A 259 -13.43 29.90 8.91
CA GLU A 259 -14.04 28.60 8.57
C GLU A 259 -13.13 27.44 8.98
N ASN A 260 -11.84 27.49 8.63
CA ASN A 260 -10.90 26.45 9.01
C ASN A 260 -10.65 26.40 10.53
N LEU A 261 -10.68 27.55 11.22
CA LEU A 261 -10.62 27.59 12.68
C LEU A 261 -11.85 26.93 13.32
N ALA A 262 -13.05 27.12 12.77
CA ALA A 262 -14.25 26.46 13.25
C ALA A 262 -14.20 24.94 13.04
N VAL A 263 -13.67 24.48 11.90
CA VAL A 263 -13.44 23.04 11.65
C VAL A 263 -12.42 22.47 12.64
N LEU A 264 -11.32 23.19 12.88
CA LEU A 264 -10.30 22.77 13.85
C LEU A 264 -10.87 22.63 15.28
N ASP A 265 -11.71 23.58 15.69
CA ASP A 265 -12.40 23.57 16.98
C ASP A 265 -13.40 22.41 17.10
N GLN A 266 -14.16 22.13 16.04
CA GLN A 266 -15.09 21.00 15.98
C GLN A 266 -14.36 19.66 16.11
N LEU A 267 -13.26 19.48 15.37
CA LEU A 267 -12.43 18.27 15.44
C LEU A 267 -11.80 18.11 16.83
N CYS A 268 -11.37 19.21 17.45
CA CYS A 268 -10.86 19.19 18.83
C CYS A 268 -11.95 18.81 19.83
N SER A 269 -13.17 19.32 19.66
CA SER A 269 -14.29 18.98 20.55
C SER A 269 -14.66 17.50 20.44
N GLU A 270 -14.68 16.98 19.21
CA GLU A 270 -14.91 15.56 18.93
C GLU A 270 -13.85 14.67 19.59
N LEU A 271 -12.55 14.92 19.34
CA LEU A 271 -11.48 14.10 19.91
C LEU A 271 -11.48 14.15 21.45
N CYS A 272 -11.71 15.33 22.04
CA CYS A 272 -11.73 15.49 23.50
C CYS A 272 -12.90 14.76 24.14
N GLY A 273 -14.02 14.63 23.43
CA GLY A 273 -15.21 13.92 23.91
C GLY A 273 -14.95 12.44 24.21
N PHE A 274 -13.90 11.85 23.63
CA PHE A 274 -13.54 10.46 23.89
C PHE A 274 -12.70 10.26 25.16
N ILE A 275 -12.25 11.32 25.84
CA ILE A 275 -11.50 11.23 27.10
C ILE A 275 -12.33 11.84 28.24
N LEU A 276 -12.74 11.01 29.19
CA LEU A 276 -13.50 11.43 30.38
C LEU A 276 -12.87 10.82 31.63
N ASN A 277 -12.65 11.63 32.67
CA ASN A 277 -12.09 11.19 33.96
C ASN A 277 -10.79 10.35 33.81
N ASP A 278 -9.85 10.82 33.00
CA ASP A 278 -8.59 10.13 32.68
C ASP A 278 -8.78 8.74 32.05
N GLU A 279 -9.90 8.50 31.37
CA GLU A 279 -10.18 7.26 30.66
C GLU A 279 -10.64 7.51 29.22
N PHE A 280 -10.28 6.59 28.32
CA PHE A 280 -10.87 6.50 26.99
C PHE A 280 -12.26 5.87 27.10
N THR A 281 -13.27 6.58 26.59
CA THR A 281 -14.62 6.03 26.43
C THR A 281 -14.68 5.03 25.29
N ASP A 282 -13.97 5.31 24.20
CA ASP A 282 -13.74 4.46 23.04
C ASP A 282 -12.36 4.80 22.47
N PHE A 283 -11.42 3.86 22.60
CA PHE A 283 -10.04 4.06 22.18
C PHE A 283 -9.88 4.11 20.66
N ASP A 284 -10.60 3.27 19.92
CA ASP A 284 -10.50 3.21 18.46
C ASP A 284 -11.12 4.46 17.84
N ALA A 285 -12.26 4.91 18.37
CA ALA A 285 -12.88 6.16 17.96
C ALA A 285 -11.99 7.38 18.30
N TYR A 286 -11.33 7.38 19.46
CA TYR A 286 -10.33 8.39 19.81
C TYR A 286 -9.16 8.41 18.82
N LEU A 287 -8.57 7.26 18.48
CA LEU A 287 -7.47 7.18 17.52
C LEU A 287 -7.87 7.78 16.17
N ALA A 288 -9.05 7.42 15.67
CA ALA A 288 -9.57 7.95 14.41
C ALA A 288 -9.84 9.47 14.48
N ALA A 289 -10.39 9.97 15.59
CA ALA A 289 -10.65 11.40 15.78
C ALA A 289 -9.35 12.22 15.92
N ASN A 290 -8.37 11.69 16.66
CA ASN A 290 -7.04 12.28 16.78
C ASN A 290 -6.34 12.34 15.42
N ASP A 291 -6.38 11.27 14.62
CA ASP A 291 -5.81 11.28 13.26
C ASP A 291 -6.46 12.35 12.37
N ARG A 292 -7.80 12.44 12.37
CA ARG A 292 -8.53 13.49 11.61
C ARG A 292 -8.11 14.90 12.02
N PHE A 293 -8.02 15.18 13.32
CA PHE A 293 -7.62 16.50 13.83
C PHE A 293 -6.23 16.90 13.34
N HIS A 294 -5.24 16.02 13.53
CA HIS A 294 -3.85 16.35 13.21
C HIS A 294 -3.57 16.35 11.71
N ARG A 295 -4.21 15.46 10.93
CA ARG A 295 -4.17 15.53 9.47
C ARG A 295 -4.77 16.83 8.94
N PHE A 296 -5.89 17.28 9.49
CA PHE A 296 -6.49 18.55 9.11
C PHE A 296 -5.53 19.71 9.40
N LEU A 297 -4.93 19.73 10.59
CA LEU A 297 -3.94 20.73 10.98
C LEU A 297 -2.74 20.77 10.00
N VAL A 298 -2.15 19.62 9.68
CA VAL A 298 -1.05 19.53 8.69
C VAL A 298 -1.50 19.98 7.29
N GLY A 299 -2.74 19.64 6.94
CA GLY A 299 -3.39 20.02 5.69
C GLY A 299 -3.57 21.52 5.48
N LEU A 300 -3.63 22.32 6.56
CA LEU A 300 -3.74 23.79 6.48
C LEU A 300 -2.60 24.43 5.68
N SER A 301 -1.43 23.79 5.63
CA SER A 301 -0.28 24.29 4.85
C SER A 301 -0.48 24.21 3.33
N GLY A 302 -1.40 23.35 2.86
CA GLY A 302 -1.53 23.01 1.43
C GLY A 302 -0.30 22.31 0.83
N ASN A 303 0.74 22.00 1.62
CA ASN A 303 1.98 21.41 1.13
C ASN A 303 1.84 19.89 1.01
N ARG A 304 1.59 19.42 -0.21
CA ARG A 304 1.41 17.98 -0.52
C ARG A 304 2.58 17.11 -0.08
N ARG A 305 3.81 17.63 -0.08
CA ARG A 305 4.98 16.85 0.37
C ARG A 305 5.03 16.72 1.88
N ALA A 306 4.72 17.77 2.61
CA ALA A 306 4.66 17.73 4.08
C ALA A 306 3.53 16.80 4.56
N ILE A 307 2.37 16.86 3.91
CA ILE A 307 1.25 15.93 4.18
C ILE A 307 1.68 14.48 3.98
N ALA A 308 2.35 14.17 2.85
CA ALA A 308 2.82 12.82 2.59
C ALA A 308 3.86 12.33 3.61
N GLN A 309 4.74 13.21 4.11
CA GLN A 309 5.69 12.85 5.17
C GLN A 309 5.00 12.60 6.51
N TYR A 310 3.99 13.41 6.86
CA TYR A 310 3.19 13.17 8.06
C TYR A 310 2.42 11.84 7.97
N GLU A 311 1.78 11.56 6.84
CA GLU A 311 1.06 10.29 6.61
C GLU A 311 2.00 9.07 6.70
N ALA A 312 3.25 9.22 6.25
CA ALA A 312 4.26 8.17 6.33
C ALA A 312 4.70 7.83 7.77
N LEU A 313 4.46 8.70 8.76
CA LEU A 313 4.71 8.37 10.17
C LEU A 313 3.75 7.31 10.72
N ALA A 314 2.62 7.06 10.04
CA ALA A 314 1.62 6.07 10.44
C ALA A 314 1.19 6.20 11.92
N MET A 315 0.99 7.43 12.40
CA MET A 315 0.70 7.73 13.80
C MET A 315 -0.42 6.89 14.45
N PRO A 316 -1.53 6.56 13.76
CA PRO A 316 -2.54 5.66 14.33
C PRO A 316 -1.99 4.30 14.74
N THR A 317 -1.07 3.74 13.96
CA THR A 317 -0.41 2.46 14.26
C THR A 317 0.56 2.61 15.42
N ILE A 318 1.40 3.66 15.41
CA ILE A 318 2.31 3.98 16.53
C ILE A 318 1.56 4.14 17.86
N MET A 319 0.45 4.87 17.85
CA MET A 319 -0.36 5.08 19.06
C MET A 319 -1.03 3.78 19.52
N ALA A 320 -1.51 2.95 18.59
CA ALA A 320 -2.08 1.65 18.92
C ALA A 320 -1.03 0.70 19.54
N GLN A 321 0.19 0.66 18.98
CA GLN A 321 1.31 -0.14 19.53
C GLN A 321 1.79 0.41 20.89
N SER A 322 1.80 1.73 21.06
CA SER A 322 2.24 2.40 22.29
C SER A 322 1.27 2.17 23.45
N PHE A 323 -0.03 2.26 23.20
CA PHE A 323 -1.03 2.27 24.26
C PHE A 323 -1.75 0.92 24.43
N GLY A 324 -1.76 0.06 23.41
CA GLY A 324 -2.53 -1.17 23.40
C GLY A 324 -4.03 -0.93 23.63
N LYS A 325 -4.78 -1.97 24.03
CA LYS A 325 -6.21 -1.87 24.41
C LYS A 325 -6.41 -1.32 25.84
N THR A 326 -5.69 -0.26 26.22
CA THR A 326 -5.88 0.37 27.53
C THR A 326 -7.15 1.22 27.58
N ARG A 327 -7.88 1.17 28.69
CA ARG A 327 -8.93 2.16 28.98
C ARG A 327 -8.39 3.43 29.63
N LYS A 328 -7.17 3.39 30.17
CA LYS A 328 -6.61 4.53 30.91
C LYS A 328 -5.97 5.55 29.96
N SER A 329 -6.37 6.80 30.12
CA SER A 329 -5.87 7.98 29.42
C SER A 329 -5.43 9.06 30.43
N SER A 330 -5.42 10.33 30.02
CA SER A 330 -5.16 11.50 30.86
C SER A 330 -5.87 12.72 30.28
N SER A 331 -6.54 13.51 31.13
CA SER A 331 -7.15 14.78 30.78
C SER A 331 -6.14 15.81 30.29
N GLN A 332 -4.84 15.60 30.56
CA GLN A 332 -3.78 16.45 30.04
C GLN A 332 -3.72 16.43 28.50
N PHE A 333 -4.10 15.32 27.86
CA PHE A 333 -4.22 15.28 26.40
C PHE A 333 -5.34 16.20 25.91
N VAL A 334 -6.46 16.28 26.62
CA VAL A 334 -7.55 17.23 26.32
C VAL A 334 -7.05 18.68 26.45
N ASP A 335 -6.32 18.98 27.52
CA ASP A 335 -5.80 20.32 27.78
C ASP A 335 -4.78 20.78 26.74
N VAL A 336 -3.94 19.86 26.25
CA VAL A 336 -2.98 20.16 25.18
C VAL A 336 -3.69 20.47 23.86
N HIS A 337 -4.65 19.64 23.44
CA HIS A 337 -5.38 19.89 22.19
C HIS A 337 -6.16 21.21 22.23
N LYS A 338 -6.82 21.52 23.34
CA LYS A 338 -7.50 22.81 23.53
C LYS A 338 -6.54 23.99 23.45
N ARG A 339 -5.33 23.87 23.98
CA ARG A 339 -4.29 24.92 23.87
C ARG A 339 -3.78 25.08 22.45
N ILE A 340 -3.65 24.01 21.67
CA ILE A 340 -3.32 24.11 20.24
C ILE A 340 -4.39 24.94 19.52
N VAL A 341 -5.66 24.59 19.66
CA VAL A 341 -6.76 25.31 19.00
C VAL A 341 -6.84 26.76 19.48
N GLY A 342 -6.77 26.99 20.79
CA GLY A 342 -6.78 28.34 21.37
C GLY A 342 -5.62 29.21 20.85
N GLY A 343 -4.43 28.63 20.69
CA GLY A 343 -3.28 29.31 20.09
C GLY A 343 -3.50 29.68 18.62
N TYR A 344 -4.10 28.80 17.81
CA TYR A 344 -4.49 29.14 16.43
C TYR A 344 -5.52 30.27 16.37
N GLN A 345 -6.53 30.25 17.26
CA GLN A 345 -7.55 31.29 17.35
C GLN A 345 -6.97 32.66 17.76
N GLN A 346 -6.03 32.65 18.71
CA GLN A 346 -5.37 33.85 19.24
C GLN A 346 -4.17 34.30 18.40
N ARG A 347 -3.77 33.50 17.40
CA ARG A 347 -2.57 33.70 16.57
C ARG A 347 -1.28 33.69 17.40
N ASP A 348 -1.25 32.89 18.46
CA ASP A 348 -0.11 32.72 19.35
C ASP A 348 0.69 31.47 18.93
N LEU A 349 1.71 31.70 18.10
CA LEU A 349 2.57 30.63 17.58
C LEU A 349 3.36 29.92 18.69
N ASP A 350 3.84 30.66 19.69
CA ASP A 350 4.66 30.10 20.76
C ASP A 350 3.81 29.17 21.66
N ALA A 351 2.57 29.55 21.94
CA ALA A 351 1.63 28.70 22.66
C ALA A 351 1.33 27.41 21.88
N VAL A 352 1.09 27.49 20.56
CA VAL A 352 0.85 26.32 19.71
C VAL A 352 2.04 25.36 19.74
N LYS A 353 3.25 25.88 19.50
CA LYS A 353 4.46 25.04 19.45
C LYS A 353 4.78 24.41 20.79
N THR A 354 4.55 25.14 21.89
CA THR A 354 4.72 24.63 23.25
C THR A 354 3.75 23.48 23.53
N ALA A 355 2.47 23.64 23.15
CA ALA A 355 1.46 22.61 23.34
C ALA A 355 1.78 21.34 22.51
N MET A 356 2.18 21.47 21.24
CA MET A 356 2.57 20.32 20.40
C MET A 356 3.76 19.54 20.97
N ARG A 357 4.80 20.24 21.44
CA ARG A 357 5.95 19.58 22.10
C ARG A 357 5.54 18.90 23.40
N GLN A 358 4.67 19.54 24.18
CA GLN A 358 4.17 18.93 25.42
C GLN A 358 3.33 17.68 25.13
N TYR A 359 2.55 17.65 24.05
CA TYR A 359 1.84 16.44 23.62
C TYR A 359 2.83 15.27 23.43
N ALA A 360 3.91 15.50 22.68
CA ALA A 360 4.89 14.47 22.38
C ALA A 360 5.53 13.92 23.67
N VAL A 361 5.89 14.79 24.62
CA VAL A 361 6.42 14.37 25.93
C VAL A 361 5.42 13.50 26.68
N LEU A 362 4.16 13.94 26.80
CA LEU A 362 3.11 13.19 27.50
C LEU A 362 2.83 11.83 26.84
N ALA A 363 2.80 11.80 25.51
CA ALA A 363 2.58 10.58 24.75
C ALA A 363 3.73 9.58 24.94
N THR A 364 4.98 10.05 24.96
CA THR A 364 6.18 9.24 25.22
C THR A 364 6.22 8.70 26.65
N GLU A 365 5.92 9.53 27.65
CA GLU A 365 5.82 9.10 29.05
C GLU A 365 4.75 8.02 29.20
N ARG A 366 3.61 8.22 28.55
CA ARG A 366 2.51 7.25 28.59
C ARG A 366 2.85 5.93 27.89
N ALA A 367 3.51 6.00 26.72
CA ALA A 367 4.00 4.82 26.03
C ALA A 367 5.00 4.06 26.91
N ARG A 368 5.92 4.77 27.58
CA ARG A 368 6.87 4.18 28.53
C ARG A 368 6.18 3.42 29.65
N GLU A 369 5.21 4.04 30.33
CA GLU A 369 4.44 3.37 31.39
C GLU A 369 3.78 2.08 30.92
N LEU A 370 3.14 2.11 29.74
CA LEU A 370 2.37 1.00 29.20
C LEU A 370 3.26 -0.10 28.60
N LEU A 371 4.39 0.25 27.98
CA LEU A 371 5.33 -0.71 27.43
C LEU A 371 6.14 -1.38 28.55
N THR A 372 6.65 -0.61 29.53
CA THR A 372 7.41 -1.15 30.67
C THR A 372 6.55 -2.04 31.56
N SER A 373 5.27 -1.70 31.78
CA SER A 373 4.35 -2.56 32.56
C SER A 373 4.06 -3.92 31.91
N HIS A 374 4.47 -4.11 30.65
CA HIS A 374 4.30 -5.35 29.90
C HIS A 374 5.63 -5.94 29.39
N GLY A 375 6.75 -5.66 30.07
CA GLY A 375 8.04 -6.29 29.78
C GLY A 375 9.03 -5.45 28.97
N GLY A 376 8.69 -4.20 28.60
CA GLY A 376 9.63 -3.21 28.05
C GLY A 376 9.77 -3.18 26.52
N SER A 377 9.18 -4.13 25.81
CA SER A 377 9.09 -4.17 24.34
C SER A 377 7.82 -4.93 23.92
N VAL A 378 7.27 -4.61 22.75
CA VAL A 378 6.29 -5.46 22.02
C VAL A 378 7.01 -6.20 20.91
#